data_AF-A0A354FHF9-F1
#
_entry.id   AF-A0A354FHF9-F1
#
_cell.length_a   1.000
_cell.length_b   1.000
_cell.length_c   1.000
_cell.angle_alpha   90.00
_cell.angle_beta   90.00
_cell.angle_gamma   90.00
#
_symmetry.space_group_name_H-M   'P 1'
#
loop_
_entity.id
_entity.type
_entity.pdbx_description
1 polymer ?
#
loop_
_entity_poly.entity_id
_entity_poly.type
_entity_poly.pdbx_seq_one_letter_code
_entity_poly.pdbx_strand_id
1 'polypeptide(L)'
;ASDFAEFDLILTMDERNFRDVKSRIPQTPHHAQVRRMTDFCREHFEQEVSDPYYGGDQGFEQVLDLLEDACSGLLDHLEGRYDPGSPKQN
;
A
#
# COMPACT_ATOMS: atom_id res chain seq x y z
N ALA A 1 -10.28 6.96 14.54
CA ALA A 1 -11.48 6.29 14.00
C ALA A 1 -12.22 7.16 13.00
N SER A 2 -11.95 8.48 12.94
CA SER A 2 -12.48 9.34 11.88
C SER A 2 -11.83 9.05 10.52
N ASP A 3 -10.57 8.59 10.49
CA ASP A 3 -9.86 8.23 9.24
C ASP A 3 -10.66 7.26 8.36
N PHE A 4 -11.31 6.26 8.95
CA PHE A 4 -12.14 5.29 8.21
C PHE A 4 -13.40 5.90 7.57
N ALA A 5 -13.83 7.07 8.02
CA ALA A 5 -14.97 7.80 7.48
C ALA A 5 -14.54 8.97 6.58
N GLU A 6 -13.32 9.47 6.74
CA GLU A 6 -12.79 10.62 6.00
C GLU A 6 -12.12 10.22 4.68
N PHE A 7 -11.54 9.02 4.61
CA PHE A 7 -10.82 8.55 3.44
C PHE A 7 -11.56 7.43 2.71
N ASP A 8 -11.40 7.37 1.38
CA ASP A 8 -11.86 6.25 0.58
C ASP A 8 -10.89 5.05 0.63
N LEU A 9 -9.60 5.33 0.81
CA LEU A 9 -8.51 4.37 0.75
C LEU A 9 -7.43 4.70 1.80
N ILE A 10 -7.04 3.68 2.58
CA ILE A 10 -5.95 3.72 3.54
C ILE A 10 -4.90 2.70 3.09
N LEU A 11 -3.66 3.17 2.91
CA LEU A 11 -2.53 2.35 2.47
C LEU A 11 -1.58 2.10 3.64
N THR A 12 -1.24 0.83 3.86
CA THR A 12 -0.29 0.42 4.88
C THR A 12 1.03 -0.01 4.27
N MET A 13 2.13 0.34 4.92
CA MET A 13 3.48 0.08 4.42
C MET A 13 3.93 -1.35 4.69
N ASP A 14 3.62 -1.88 5.88
CA ASP A 14 4.01 -3.22 6.29
C ASP A 14 2.84 -4.11 6.76
N GLU A 15 3.12 -5.39 6.98
CA GLU A 15 2.11 -6.35 7.44
C GLU A 15 1.62 -6.08 8.87
N ARG A 16 2.44 -5.40 9.70
CA ARG A 16 2.06 -5.06 11.07
C ARG A 16 1.00 -3.97 11.07
N ASN A 17 1.25 -2.88 10.37
CA ASN A 17 0.33 -1.78 10.12
C ASN A 17 -0.96 -2.30 9.49
N PHE A 18 -0.87 -3.18 8.49
CA PHE A 18 -2.05 -3.77 7.87
C PHE A 18 -2.96 -4.49 8.87
N ARG A 19 -2.38 -5.37 9.70
CA ARG A 19 -3.13 -6.09 10.74
C ARG A 19 -3.69 -5.15 11.81
N ASP A 20 -2.89 -4.20 12.26
CA ASP A 20 -3.29 -3.24 13.29
C ASP A 20 -4.44 -2.35 12.82
N VAL A 21 -4.37 -1.82 11.59
CA VAL A 21 -5.43 -1.03 10.98
C VAL A 21 -6.67 -1.88 10.75
N LYS A 22 -6.54 -3.10 10.18
CA LYS A 22 -7.68 -4.01 9.99
C LYS A 22 -8.41 -4.34 11.29
N SER A 23 -7.68 -4.52 12.40
CA SER A 23 -8.27 -4.80 13.71
C SER A 23 -9.15 -3.66 14.24
N ARG A 24 -9.00 -2.45 13.70
CA ARG A 24 -9.70 -1.22 14.12
C ARG A 24 -10.81 -0.80 13.16
N ILE A 25 -11.04 -1.55 12.07
CA ILE A 25 -12.10 -1.25 11.11
C ILE A 25 -13.45 -1.26 11.84
N PRO A 26 -14.23 -0.17 11.77
CA PRO A 26 -15.55 -0.12 12.38
C PRO A 26 -16.49 -1.11 11.69
N GLN A 27 -17.42 -1.68 12.46
CA GLN A 27 -18.47 -2.57 11.92
C GLN A 27 -19.55 -1.81 11.14
N THR A 28 -19.36 -0.52 10.88
CA THR A 28 -20.31 0.30 10.14
C THR A 28 -20.22 0.02 8.65
N PRO A 29 -21.37 0.05 7.94
CA PRO A 29 -21.36 0.06 6.49
C PRO A 29 -20.67 1.35 6.01
N HIS A 30 -19.94 1.25 4.89
CA HIS A 30 -19.16 2.34 4.29
C HIS A 30 -18.00 2.83 5.18
N HIS A 31 -16.85 2.19 5.02
CA HIS A 31 -15.57 2.61 5.60
C HIS A 31 -14.49 2.55 4.53
N ALA A 32 -13.40 3.30 4.73
CA ALA A 32 -12.22 3.30 3.88
C ALA A 32 -11.75 1.89 3.54
N GLN A 33 -11.44 1.62 2.28
CA GLN A 33 -10.77 0.38 1.91
C GLN A 33 -9.35 0.38 2.50
N VAL A 34 -8.90 -0.75 3.05
CA VAL A 34 -7.53 -0.90 3.57
C VAL A 34 -6.76 -1.84 2.66
N ARG A 35 -5.64 -1.37 2.10
CA ARG A 35 -4.76 -2.09 1.17
C ARG A 35 -3.30 -1.91 1.57
N ARG A 36 -2.41 -2.77 1.07
CA ARG A 36 -0.96 -2.55 1.22
C ARG A 36 -0.47 -1.66 0.09
N MET A 37 0.57 -0.87 0.34
CA MET A 37 1.22 -0.09 -0.71
C MET A 37 1.77 -1.00 -1.82
N THR A 38 2.35 -2.14 -1.44
CA THR A 38 2.91 -3.16 -2.34
C THR A 38 1.88 -3.89 -3.21
N ASP A 39 0.59 -3.78 -2.89
CA ASP A 39 -0.49 -4.28 -3.75
C ASP A 39 -0.50 -3.53 -5.10
N PHE A 40 0.05 -2.31 -5.16
CA PHE A 40 0.06 -1.46 -6.34
C PHE A 40 1.38 -1.51 -7.12
N CYS A 41 2.40 -2.22 -6.62
CA CYS A 41 3.63 -2.46 -7.37
C CYS A 41 3.34 -3.31 -8.62
N ARG A 42 3.94 -2.93 -9.76
CA ARG A 42 3.80 -3.65 -11.03
C ARG A 42 5.05 -4.42 -11.37
N GLU A 43 6.21 -3.90 -10.99
CA GLU A 43 7.54 -4.45 -11.27
C GLU A 43 8.15 -5.11 -10.03
N HIS A 44 7.81 -4.60 -8.84
CA HIS A 44 8.29 -5.08 -7.55
C HIS A 44 7.33 -6.12 -6.92
N PHE A 45 7.91 -7.17 -6.33
CA PHE A 45 7.20 -8.35 -5.81
C PHE A 45 7.26 -8.48 -4.28
N GLU A 46 7.87 -7.52 -3.63
CA GLU A 46 7.99 -7.37 -2.20
C GLU A 46 6.59 -7.38 -1.57
N GLN A 47 6.48 -8.05 -0.41
CA GLN A 47 5.20 -8.16 0.29
C GLN A 47 4.92 -6.93 1.16
N GLU A 48 5.97 -6.22 1.58
CA GLU A 48 5.91 -5.05 2.44
C GLU A 48 7.04 -4.06 2.11
N VAL A 49 6.79 -2.80 2.42
CA VAL A 49 7.81 -1.75 2.44
C VAL A 49 8.56 -1.86 3.76
N SER A 50 9.82 -2.27 3.70
CA SER A 50 10.66 -2.43 4.89
C SER A 50 11.00 -1.08 5.53
N ASP A 51 11.25 -1.07 6.83
CA ASP A 51 11.71 0.13 7.52
C ASP A 51 13.14 0.50 7.05
N PRO A 52 13.35 1.69 6.46
CA PRO A 52 14.63 2.06 5.86
C PRO A 52 15.75 2.30 6.90
N TYR A 53 15.41 2.57 8.17
CA TYR A 53 16.39 2.96 9.19
C TYR A 53 17.41 1.86 9.53
N TYR A 54 17.12 0.60 9.19
CA TYR A 54 18.03 -0.53 9.44
C TYR A 54 19.02 -0.79 8.29
N GLY A 55 18.80 -0.21 7.11
CA GLY A 55 19.62 -0.44 5.90
C GLY A 55 20.65 0.64 5.59
N GLY A 56 20.71 1.73 6.37
CA GLY A 56 21.46 2.93 5.99
C GLY A 56 20.94 3.51 4.68
N ASP A 57 21.78 4.23 3.93
CA ASP A 57 21.37 4.91 2.70
C ASP A 57 20.75 3.96 1.66
N GLN A 58 21.26 2.74 1.54
CA GLN A 58 20.69 1.73 0.61
C GLN A 58 19.28 1.30 0.99
N GLY A 59 18.94 1.29 2.29
CA GLY A 59 17.59 0.98 2.74
C GLY A 59 16.58 2.05 2.29
N PHE A 60 17.00 3.32 2.25
CA PHE A 60 16.15 4.41 1.75
C PHE A 60 15.94 4.33 0.24
N GLU A 61 16.99 4.05 -0.54
CA GLU A 61 16.87 3.88 -2.00
C GLU A 61 15.91 2.73 -2.34
N GLN A 62 16.04 1.56 -1.68
CA GLN A 62 15.14 0.43 -1.89
C GLN A 62 13.68 0.76 -1.57
N VAL A 63 13.43 1.50 -0.49
CA VAL A 63 12.08 1.94 -0.14
C VAL A 63 11.57 2.94 -1.18
N LEU A 64 12.42 3.84 -1.66
CA LEU A 64 12.03 4.82 -2.67
C LEU A 64 11.64 4.14 -3.99
N ASP A 65 12.46 3.23 -4.50
CA ASP A 65 12.20 2.45 -5.72
C ASP A 65 10.83 1.72 -5.63
N LEU A 66 10.57 1.09 -4.48
CA LEU A 66 9.33 0.37 -4.23
C LEU A 66 8.11 1.33 -4.19
N LEU A 67 8.27 2.50 -3.57
CA LEU A 67 7.22 3.52 -3.51
C LEU A 67 6.94 4.16 -4.86
N GLU A 68 7.96 4.36 -5.70
CA GLU A 68 7.79 4.92 -7.05
C GLU A 68 7.00 3.99 -7.97
N ASP A 69 7.29 2.68 -7.94
CA ASP A 69 6.51 1.67 -8.65
C ASP A 69 5.06 1.61 -8.12
N ALA A 70 4.90 1.51 -6.80
CA ALA A 70 3.58 1.47 -6.18
C ALA A 70 2.74 2.73 -6.46
N CYS A 71 3.34 3.93 -6.43
CA CYS A 71 2.64 5.17 -6.74
C CYS A 71 2.17 5.21 -8.19
N SER A 72 3.00 4.70 -9.11
CA SER A 72 2.66 4.62 -10.53
C SER A 72 1.47 3.67 -10.75
N GLY A 73 1.48 2.48 -10.15
CA GLY A 73 0.35 1.55 -10.24
C GLY A 73 -0.90 2.03 -9.49
N LEU A 74 -0.74 2.75 -8.38
CA LEU A 74 -1.85 3.38 -7.67
C LEU A 74 -2.53 4.44 -8.52
N LEU A 75 -1.77 5.29 -9.21
CA LEU A 75 -2.33 6.29 -10.11
C LEU A 75 -3.16 5.65 -11.22
N ASP A 76 -2.63 4.60 -11.86
CA ASP A 76 -3.36 3.86 -12.89
C ASP A 76 -4.63 3.22 -12.33
N HIS A 77 -4.61 2.73 -11.09
CA HIS A 77 -5.79 2.19 -10.43
C HIS A 77 -6.87 3.24 -10.22
N LEU A 78 -6.49 4.41 -9.72
CA LEU A 78 -7.40 5.54 -9.51
C LEU A 78 -7.98 6.07 -10.83
N GLU A 79 -7.22 5.98 -11.94
CA GLU A 79 -7.68 6.31 -13.29
C GLU A 79 -8.47 5.17 -13.97
N GLY A 80 -8.66 4.02 -13.30
CA GLY A 80 -9.40 2.86 -13.82
C GLY A 80 -8.67 2.06 -14.90
N ARG A 81 -7.35 2.22 -15.03
CA ARG A 81 -6.49 1.53 -16.01
C ARG A 81 -5.84 0.26 -15.46
N TYR A 82 -5.87 0.07 -14.13
CA TYR A 82 -5.22 -1.05 -13.45
C TYR A 82 -6.07 -1.59 -12.29
N ASP A 83 -6.14 -2.92 -12.16
CA ASP A 83 -6.65 -3.58 -10.96
C ASP A 83 -5.48 -4.25 -10.23
N PRO A 84 -5.14 -3.86 -8.99
CA PRO A 84 -4.10 -4.49 -8.19
C PRO A 84 -4.35 -5.97 -7.85
N GLY A 85 -5.52 -6.53 -8.17
CA GLY A 85 -5.74 -7.99 -8.18
C GLY A 85 -5.20 -8.71 -9.43
N SER A 86 -4.74 -7.96 -10.43
CA SER A 86 -4.18 -8.50 -11.67
C SER A 86 -2.76 -9.06 -11.43
N PRO A 87 -2.33 -10.09 -12.18
CA PRO A 87 -0.97 -10.60 -12.07
C PRO A 87 0.05 -9.50 -12.39
N LYS A 88 1.02 -9.31 -11.50
CA LYS A 88 2.15 -8.39 -11.69
C LYS A 88 2.91 -8.75 -12.97
N GLN A 89 3.29 -7.73 -13.75
CA GLN A 89 3.99 -7.94 -15.03
C GLN A 89 5.45 -8.24 -14.73
N ASN A 90 5.97 -9.28 -15.38
CA ASN A 90 7.25 -9.91 -15.08
C ASN A 90 8.39 -9.34 -15.94
#